data_AF-A0A2L2N4R7-F1
#
_entry.id   AF-A0A2L2N4R7-F1
#
_cell.length_a   1.000
_cell.length_b   1.000
_cell.length_c   1.000
_cell.angle_alpha   90.00
_cell.angle_beta   90.00
_cell.angle_gamma   90.00
#
_symmetry.space_group_name_H-M   'P 1'
#
loop_
_entity.id
_entity.type
_entity.pdbx_description
1 polymer ?
#
loop_
_entity_poly.entity_id
_entity_poly.type
_entity_poly.pdbx_seq_one_letter_code
_entity_poly.pdbx_strand_id
1 'polypeptide(L)'
;MSNEEDPVSADITVTSVEIPELTEEEQRDRLHLERRVERAFFEAGKALTELRDRRLYRSTHKTFEEYCRDRFAHSRQQSNYLIAAAGVYENLTTIGCQNVANENLTTIGCQILPTSERQVRPMTKLEPQEQQEVWLRAVEVAGGKVPTGRIVKDVVQRIMERTKVPNTYQIGEVCQILVKENSELRGKGGCWGIVSQANEFSCTVRMWDGEYAIGLQHLKSYNYLPAECEQMRVICDRINQVYSSGLEESVQKFLESLGKLNRAYLTDLEEKVLSLLESEITHKEAWG
;
A
#
# COMPACT_ATOMS: atom_id res chain seq x y z
N MET A 1 9.65 -30.55 -82.14
CA MET A 1 8.76 -29.47 -81.67
C MET A 1 7.76 -30.10 -80.74
N SER A 2 7.81 -29.61 -79.51
CA SER A 2 7.26 -30.12 -78.26
C SER A 2 5.76 -29.90 -78.17
N ASN A 3 5.10 -30.69 -77.33
CA ASN A 3 4.10 -30.18 -76.37
C ASN A 3 3.92 -31.26 -75.29
N GLU A 4 4.60 -31.04 -74.17
CA GLU A 4 4.18 -31.54 -72.85
C GLU A 4 2.90 -30.79 -72.46
N GLU A 5 1.87 -31.52 -72.04
CA GLU A 5 0.80 -30.94 -71.23
C GLU A 5 0.82 -31.64 -69.87
N ASP A 6 1.25 -30.83 -68.89
CA ASP A 6 1.33 -31.07 -67.46
C ASP A 6 -0.05 -31.23 -66.79
N PRO A 7 -0.10 -31.81 -65.57
CA PRO A 7 -1.33 -32.24 -64.92
C PRO A 7 -2.11 -31.07 -64.29
N VAL A 8 -3.43 -31.24 -64.31
CA VAL A 8 -4.48 -30.40 -63.72
C VAL A 8 -4.08 -29.84 -62.34
N SER A 9 -3.86 -28.52 -62.30
CA SER A 9 -3.78 -27.74 -61.07
C SER A 9 -5.19 -27.58 -60.48
N ALA A 10 -5.46 -28.26 -59.37
CA ALA A 10 -6.68 -28.05 -58.59
C ALA A 10 -6.56 -26.71 -57.86
N ASP A 11 -7.29 -25.70 -58.34
CA ASP A 11 -7.46 -24.43 -57.65
C ASP A 11 -8.22 -24.67 -56.35
N ILE A 12 -7.51 -24.57 -55.22
CA ILE A 12 -8.12 -24.54 -53.89
C ILE A 12 -8.56 -23.09 -53.65
N THR A 13 -9.82 -22.81 -53.96
CA THR A 13 -10.46 -21.53 -53.65
C THR A 13 -10.59 -21.41 -52.12
N VAL A 14 -9.63 -20.74 -51.49
CA VAL A 14 -9.72 -20.35 -50.07
C VAL A 14 -10.73 -19.22 -49.99
N THR A 15 -11.99 -19.55 -49.67
CA THR A 15 -13.04 -18.58 -49.38
C THR A 15 -12.70 -17.86 -48.08
N SER A 16 -12.17 -16.63 -48.19
CA SER A 16 -11.96 -15.75 -47.04
C SER A 16 -13.31 -15.35 -46.46
N VAL A 17 -13.64 -15.90 -45.30
CA VAL A 17 -14.83 -15.49 -44.53
C VAL A 17 -14.54 -14.11 -43.92
N GLU A 18 -15.23 -13.08 -44.41
CA GLU A 18 -15.19 -11.74 -43.81
C GLU A 18 -15.85 -11.79 -42.42
N ILE A 19 -15.07 -11.57 -41.38
CA ILE A 19 -15.56 -11.51 -40.00
C ILE A 19 -16.11 -10.10 -39.77
N PRO A 20 -17.40 -9.94 -39.44
CA PRO A 20 -18.00 -8.62 -39.23
C PRO A 20 -17.38 -7.89 -38.04
N GLU A 21 -17.23 -6.57 -38.15
CA GLU A 21 -16.74 -5.72 -37.06
C GLU A 21 -17.76 -5.64 -35.90
N LEU A 22 -17.26 -5.60 -34.66
CA LEU A 22 -18.08 -5.52 -33.44
C LEU A 22 -18.84 -4.19 -33.37
N THR A 23 -20.14 -4.27 -33.07
CA THR A 23 -20.98 -3.10 -32.77
C THR A 23 -20.53 -2.40 -31.49
N GLU A 24 -20.93 -1.13 -31.30
CA GLU A 24 -20.63 -0.38 -30.07
C GLU A 24 -21.18 -1.05 -28.81
N GLU A 25 -22.31 -1.76 -28.91
CA GLU A 25 -22.88 -2.54 -27.81
C GLU A 25 -22.01 -3.76 -27.49
N GLU A 26 -21.62 -4.54 -28.48
CA GLU A 26 -20.73 -5.70 -28.28
C GLU A 26 -19.35 -5.28 -27.76
N GLN A 27 -18.83 -4.13 -28.18
CA GLN A 27 -17.58 -3.57 -27.64
C GLN A 27 -17.71 -3.19 -26.15
N ARG A 28 -18.84 -2.59 -25.75
CA ARG A 28 -19.11 -2.28 -24.33
C ARG A 28 -19.26 -3.55 -23.51
N ASP A 29 -19.99 -4.53 -24.00
CA ASP A 29 -20.19 -5.82 -23.33
C ASP A 29 -18.88 -6.57 -23.17
N ARG A 30 -18.06 -6.60 -24.22
CA ARG A 30 -16.71 -7.16 -24.19
C ARG A 30 -15.88 -6.50 -23.08
N LEU A 31 -15.83 -5.17 -23.04
CA LEU A 31 -15.06 -4.45 -22.02
C LEU A 31 -15.57 -4.75 -20.60
N HIS A 32 -16.88 -4.82 -20.41
CA HIS A 32 -17.49 -5.16 -19.13
C HIS A 32 -17.10 -6.59 -18.68
N LEU A 33 -17.17 -7.56 -19.58
CA LEU A 33 -16.80 -8.94 -19.31
C LEU A 33 -15.30 -9.10 -19.04
N GLU A 34 -14.44 -8.43 -19.81
CA GLU A 34 -12.99 -8.42 -19.60
C GLU A 34 -12.64 -7.89 -18.20
N ARG A 35 -13.21 -6.75 -17.79
CA ARG A 35 -12.99 -6.18 -16.44
C ARG A 35 -13.44 -7.12 -15.32
N ARG A 36 -14.55 -7.84 -15.51
CA ARG A 36 -15.02 -8.84 -14.53
C ARG A 36 -14.04 -9.99 -14.38
N VAL A 37 -13.49 -10.48 -15.50
CA VAL A 37 -12.49 -11.55 -15.47
C VAL A 37 -11.21 -11.07 -14.78
N GLU A 38 -10.74 -9.86 -15.09
CA GLU A 38 -9.53 -9.29 -14.48
C GLU A 38 -9.68 -9.08 -12.96
N ARG A 39 -10.89 -8.74 -12.49
CA ARG A 39 -11.19 -8.56 -11.06
C ARG A 39 -11.51 -9.84 -10.30
N ALA A 40 -11.68 -10.97 -11.00
CA ALA A 40 -12.16 -12.22 -10.39
C ALA A 40 -11.25 -12.73 -9.27
N PHE A 41 -9.93 -12.60 -9.40
CA PHE A 41 -9.00 -13.04 -8.35
C PHE A 41 -9.12 -12.17 -7.09
N PHE A 42 -9.34 -10.86 -7.26
CA PHE A 42 -9.53 -9.90 -6.18
C PHE A 42 -10.84 -10.19 -5.43
N GLU A 43 -11.94 -10.38 -6.16
CA GLU A 43 -13.25 -10.73 -5.59
C GLU A 43 -13.18 -12.07 -4.84
N ALA A 44 -12.53 -13.08 -5.44
CA ALA A 44 -12.30 -14.36 -4.78
C ALA A 44 -11.47 -14.20 -3.50
N GLY A 45 -10.40 -13.41 -3.52
CA GLY A 45 -9.58 -13.14 -2.34
C GLY A 45 -10.36 -12.45 -1.22
N LYS A 46 -11.16 -11.41 -1.53
CA LYS A 46 -12.03 -10.76 -0.54
C LYS A 46 -13.06 -11.71 0.07
N ALA A 47 -13.73 -12.51 -0.76
CA ALA A 47 -14.70 -13.49 -0.28
C ALA A 47 -14.04 -14.53 0.63
N LEU A 48 -12.83 -15.00 0.28
CA LEU A 48 -12.05 -15.91 1.11
C LEU A 48 -11.64 -15.29 2.44
N THR A 49 -11.25 -14.01 2.45
CA THR A 49 -10.99 -13.25 3.68
C THR A 49 -12.21 -13.22 4.59
N GLU A 50 -13.38 -12.88 4.04
CA GLU A 50 -14.63 -12.81 4.82
C GLU A 50 -15.04 -14.18 5.37
N LEU A 51 -14.96 -15.24 4.55
CA LEU A 51 -15.21 -16.63 4.97
C LEU A 51 -14.29 -17.04 6.13
N ARG A 52 -13.02 -16.66 6.06
CA ARG A 52 -12.00 -16.96 7.08
C ARG A 52 -12.25 -16.20 8.37
N ASP A 53 -12.38 -14.89 8.29
CA ASP A 53 -12.38 -13.99 9.45
C ASP A 53 -13.68 -14.13 10.25
N ARG A 54 -14.82 -14.31 9.57
CA ARG A 54 -16.12 -14.60 10.20
C ARG A 54 -16.29 -16.08 10.57
N ARG A 55 -15.30 -16.93 10.25
CA ARG A 55 -15.30 -18.39 10.47
C ARG A 55 -16.56 -19.08 9.95
N LEU A 56 -17.03 -18.70 8.75
CA LEU A 56 -18.29 -19.23 8.18
C LEU A 56 -18.21 -20.71 7.77
N TYR A 57 -17.01 -21.29 7.79
CA TYR A 57 -16.76 -22.72 7.56
C TYR A 57 -17.01 -23.60 8.79
N ARG A 58 -17.13 -23.03 9.99
CA ARG A 58 -17.11 -23.75 11.29
C ARG A 58 -18.21 -24.79 11.48
N SER A 59 -19.31 -24.72 10.73
CA SER A 59 -20.40 -25.69 10.77
C SER A 59 -20.10 -27.00 10.04
N THR A 60 -19.13 -26.98 9.11
CA THR A 60 -18.83 -28.12 8.23
C THR A 60 -17.40 -28.62 8.37
N HIS A 61 -16.43 -27.72 8.63
CA HIS A 61 -15.01 -28.05 8.70
C HIS A 61 -14.37 -27.46 9.95
N LYS A 62 -13.35 -28.14 10.47
CA LYS A 62 -12.61 -27.68 11.66
C LYS A 62 -11.67 -26.53 11.35
N THR A 63 -11.11 -26.53 10.14
CA THR A 63 -10.15 -25.52 9.68
C THR A 63 -10.61 -24.86 8.37
N PHE A 64 -10.17 -23.62 8.16
CA PHE A 64 -10.45 -22.89 6.93
C PHE A 64 -9.82 -23.58 5.71
N GLU A 65 -8.63 -24.15 5.89
CA GLU A 65 -7.87 -24.82 4.85
C GLU A 65 -8.55 -26.08 4.33
N GLU A 66 -9.12 -26.89 5.22
CA GLU A 66 -9.92 -28.06 4.84
C GLU A 66 -11.16 -27.63 4.04
N TYR A 67 -11.87 -26.60 4.50
CA TYR A 67 -13.01 -26.05 3.78
C TYR A 67 -12.65 -25.58 2.36
N CYS A 68 -11.55 -24.84 2.22
CA CYS A 68 -11.09 -24.37 0.91
C CYS A 68 -10.70 -25.52 -0.03
N ARG A 69 -10.07 -26.56 0.52
CA ARG A 69 -9.69 -27.75 -0.25
C ARG A 69 -10.91 -28.49 -0.76
N ASP A 70 -11.88 -28.74 0.10
CA ASP A 70 -13.03 -29.59 -0.23
C ASP A 70 -14.06 -28.86 -1.10
N ARG A 71 -14.27 -27.54 -0.88
CA ARG A 71 -15.27 -26.76 -1.64
C ARG A 71 -14.74 -26.15 -2.93
N PHE A 72 -13.47 -25.72 -2.95
CA PHE A 72 -12.91 -24.96 -4.07
C PHE A 72 -11.72 -25.65 -4.74
N ALA A 73 -11.32 -26.84 -4.29
CA ALA A 73 -10.09 -27.52 -4.73
C ALA A 73 -8.82 -26.66 -4.60
N HIS A 74 -8.85 -25.67 -3.71
CA HIS A 74 -7.71 -24.78 -3.48
C HIS A 74 -6.74 -25.42 -2.50
N SER A 75 -5.44 -25.36 -2.82
CA SER A 75 -4.43 -25.61 -1.80
C SER A 75 -4.45 -24.48 -0.75
N ARG A 76 -4.02 -24.79 0.48
CA ARG A 76 -3.82 -23.79 1.54
C ARG A 76 -3.02 -22.58 1.03
N GLN A 77 -1.98 -22.85 0.26
CA GLN A 77 -1.10 -21.83 -0.29
C GLN A 77 -1.82 -20.95 -1.31
N GLN A 78 -2.65 -21.53 -2.19
CA GLN A 78 -3.44 -20.80 -3.17
C GLN A 78 -4.47 -19.88 -2.50
N SER A 79 -5.20 -20.35 -1.49
CA SER A 79 -6.15 -19.50 -0.76
C SER A 79 -5.45 -18.32 -0.09
N ASN A 80 -4.30 -18.56 0.56
CA ASN A 80 -3.53 -17.49 1.20
C ASN A 80 -3.00 -16.47 0.19
N TYR A 81 -2.56 -16.92 -0.99
CA TYR A 81 -2.12 -16.03 -2.04
C TYR A 81 -3.25 -15.17 -2.61
N LEU A 82 -4.44 -15.73 -2.81
CA LEU A 82 -5.61 -14.96 -3.25
C LEU A 82 -5.99 -13.89 -2.21
N ILE A 83 -6.00 -14.24 -0.93
CA ILE A 83 -6.26 -13.31 0.17
C ILE A 83 -5.22 -12.18 0.19
N ALA A 84 -3.92 -12.53 0.16
CA ALA A 84 -2.85 -11.54 0.21
C ALA A 84 -2.86 -10.61 -1.02
N ALA A 85 -3.07 -11.17 -2.22
CA ALA A 85 -3.18 -10.41 -3.45
C ALA A 85 -4.39 -9.46 -3.47
N ALA A 86 -5.50 -9.87 -2.85
CA ALA A 86 -6.65 -8.98 -2.72
C ALA A 86 -6.33 -7.75 -1.85
N GLY A 87 -5.56 -7.92 -0.78
CA GLY A 87 -5.08 -6.79 0.04
C GLY A 87 -4.17 -5.84 -0.75
N VAL A 88 -3.23 -6.36 -1.54
CA VAL A 88 -2.37 -5.52 -2.42
C VAL A 88 -3.22 -4.78 -3.45
N TYR A 89 -4.15 -5.48 -4.11
CA TYR A 89 -5.04 -4.87 -5.08
C TYR A 89 -5.88 -3.75 -4.46
N GLU A 90 -6.45 -3.98 -3.28
CA GLU A 90 -7.22 -2.98 -2.54
C GLU A 90 -6.38 -1.75 -2.22
N ASN A 91 -5.14 -1.93 -1.75
CA ASN A 91 -4.20 -0.85 -1.50
C ASN A 91 -3.90 -0.03 -2.78
N LEU A 92 -3.67 -0.71 -3.93
CA LEU A 92 -3.46 -0.05 -5.21
C LEU A 92 -4.72 0.72 -5.69
N THR A 93 -5.93 0.31 -5.27
CA THR A 93 -7.18 1.00 -5.62
C THR A 93 -7.59 2.12 -4.65
N THR A 94 -7.33 1.96 -3.34
CA THR A 94 -7.88 2.83 -2.28
C THR A 94 -7.28 4.23 -2.28
N ILE A 95 -6.02 4.41 -2.70
CA ILE A 95 -5.40 5.75 -2.81
C ILE A 95 -5.99 6.57 -3.99
N GLY A 96 -6.69 5.93 -4.92
CA GLY A 96 -7.52 6.61 -5.93
C GLY A 96 -8.95 6.95 -5.45
N CYS A 97 -9.34 6.58 -4.23
CA CYS A 97 -10.74 6.58 -3.78
C CYS A 97 -10.98 7.19 -2.40
N GLN A 98 -10.24 8.24 -2.01
CA GLN A 98 -10.69 9.06 -0.87
C GLN A 98 -11.83 10.04 -1.22
N ASN A 99 -12.23 10.17 -2.49
CA ASN A 99 -13.50 10.78 -2.87
C ASN A 99 -13.96 10.18 -4.20
N VAL A 100 -15.17 9.60 -4.22
CA VAL A 100 -16.15 9.55 -5.34
C VAL A 100 -16.91 8.21 -5.30
N ALA A 101 -18.17 8.28 -4.88
CA ALA A 101 -19.17 7.22 -4.93
C ALA A 101 -19.69 6.93 -6.35
N ASN A 102 -18.82 7.02 -7.36
CA ASN A 102 -19.20 6.90 -8.76
C ASN A 102 -18.19 5.97 -9.45
N GLU A 103 -18.68 4.85 -9.97
CA GLU A 103 -17.90 3.74 -10.54
C GLU A 103 -17.11 4.10 -11.82
N ASN A 104 -16.96 5.39 -12.16
CA ASN A 104 -16.47 5.85 -13.46
C ASN A 104 -15.48 7.03 -13.46
N LEU A 105 -14.90 7.48 -12.34
CA LEU A 105 -13.93 8.59 -12.37
C LEU A 105 -12.61 8.28 -11.66
N THR A 106 -11.63 7.96 -12.50
CA THR A 106 -10.19 7.90 -12.28
C THR A 106 -9.63 9.28 -11.94
N THR A 107 -9.02 9.44 -10.76
CA THR A 107 -7.95 10.43 -10.59
C THR A 107 -6.87 9.84 -9.67
N ILE A 108 -5.64 9.80 -10.21
CA ILE A 108 -4.33 9.47 -9.61
C ILE A 108 -3.77 8.05 -9.89
N GLY A 109 -2.65 8.03 -10.60
CA GLY A 109 -1.52 7.07 -10.45
C GLY A 109 -1.64 5.71 -11.14
N CYS A 110 -2.68 4.94 -10.85
CA CYS A 110 -2.75 3.52 -11.25
C CYS A 110 -3.84 3.29 -12.31
N GLN A 111 -3.68 3.82 -13.53
CA GLN A 111 -4.59 3.52 -14.64
C GLN A 111 -4.55 2.03 -15.05
N ILE A 112 -3.51 1.32 -14.61
CA ILE A 112 -3.26 -0.09 -14.93
C ILE A 112 -3.27 -0.87 -13.62
N LEU A 113 -4.32 -1.66 -13.42
CA LEU A 113 -4.47 -2.49 -12.23
C LEU A 113 -3.94 -3.91 -12.48
N PRO A 114 -3.56 -4.65 -11.43
CA PRO A 114 -3.19 -6.05 -11.58
C PRO A 114 -4.36 -6.89 -12.10
N THR A 115 -4.10 -7.75 -13.07
CA THR A 115 -5.09 -8.67 -13.65
C THR A 115 -4.96 -10.09 -13.11
N SER A 116 -3.90 -10.36 -12.34
CA SER A 116 -3.63 -11.67 -11.77
C SER A 116 -2.91 -11.59 -10.43
N GLU A 117 -3.27 -12.48 -9.51
CA GLU A 117 -2.59 -12.73 -8.23
C GLU A 117 -1.06 -12.87 -8.41
N ARG A 118 -0.62 -13.55 -9.48
CA ARG A 118 0.81 -13.81 -9.72
C ARG A 118 1.64 -12.54 -9.92
N GLN A 119 1.02 -11.45 -10.39
CA GLN A 119 1.72 -10.18 -10.59
C GLN A 119 2.04 -9.51 -9.27
N VAL A 120 1.11 -9.56 -8.31
CA VAL A 120 1.24 -8.89 -7.01
C VAL A 120 1.87 -9.77 -5.94
N ARG A 121 1.95 -11.09 -6.16
CA ARG A 121 2.57 -12.04 -5.21
C ARG A 121 3.94 -11.57 -4.68
N PRO A 122 4.89 -11.10 -5.51
CA PRO A 122 6.21 -10.66 -5.02
C PRO A 122 6.15 -9.46 -4.07
N MET A 123 5.06 -8.70 -4.13
CA MET A 123 4.84 -7.45 -3.40
C MET A 123 4.07 -7.64 -2.10
N THR A 124 3.45 -8.81 -1.89
CA THR A 124 2.56 -9.09 -0.74
C THR A 124 3.23 -8.94 0.62
N LYS A 125 4.57 -8.98 0.67
CA LYS A 125 5.36 -8.79 1.89
C LYS A 125 5.88 -7.36 2.08
N LEU A 126 5.70 -6.51 1.07
CA LEU A 126 6.11 -5.12 1.10
C LEU A 126 5.03 -4.28 1.79
N GLU A 127 5.40 -3.13 2.30
CA GLU A 127 4.46 -2.21 2.93
C GLU A 127 3.51 -1.57 1.91
N PRO A 128 2.34 -1.06 2.31
CA PRO A 128 1.36 -0.48 1.39
C PRO A 128 1.94 0.59 0.45
N GLN A 129 2.78 1.49 0.97
CA GLN A 129 3.44 2.51 0.16
C GLN A 129 4.42 1.92 -0.86
N GLU A 130 5.21 0.93 -0.44
CA GLU A 130 6.20 0.28 -1.31
C GLU A 130 5.53 -0.54 -2.41
N GLN A 131 4.42 -1.21 -2.10
CA GLN A 131 3.61 -1.91 -3.09
C GLN A 131 3.20 -0.96 -4.24
N GLN A 132 2.81 0.28 -3.91
CA GLN A 132 2.44 1.29 -4.90
C GLN A 132 3.64 1.75 -5.72
N GLU A 133 4.76 2.12 -5.07
CA GLU A 133 5.98 2.57 -5.76
C GLU A 133 6.51 1.49 -6.71
N VAL A 134 6.54 0.23 -6.25
CA VAL A 134 6.96 -0.92 -7.06
C VAL A 134 6.00 -1.12 -8.23
N TRP A 135 4.69 -1.00 -8.01
CA TRP A 135 3.70 -1.16 -9.08
C TRP A 135 3.85 -0.10 -10.17
N LEU A 136 3.96 1.17 -9.77
CA LEU A 136 4.15 2.30 -10.68
C LEU A 136 5.41 2.12 -11.52
N ARG A 137 6.55 1.79 -10.88
CA ARG A 137 7.79 1.51 -11.60
C ARG A 137 7.69 0.28 -12.51
N ALA A 138 6.99 -0.77 -12.08
CA ALA A 138 6.78 -1.95 -12.93
C ALA A 138 5.96 -1.60 -14.18
N VAL A 139 4.95 -0.73 -14.06
CA VAL A 139 4.17 -0.21 -15.19
C VAL A 139 5.02 0.64 -16.13
N GLU A 140 5.89 1.50 -15.59
CA GLU A 140 6.84 2.30 -16.38
C GLU A 140 7.81 1.40 -17.17
N VAL A 141 8.40 0.40 -16.51
CA VAL A 141 9.30 -0.58 -17.16
C VAL A 141 8.57 -1.40 -18.23
N ALA A 142 7.29 -1.69 -18.02
CA ALA A 142 6.44 -2.36 -19.00
C ALA A 142 5.97 -1.45 -20.15
N GLY A 143 6.38 -0.18 -20.17
CA GLY A 143 6.03 0.79 -21.21
C GLY A 143 4.56 1.21 -21.18
N GLY A 144 3.98 1.34 -19.98
CA GLY A 144 2.57 1.71 -19.82
C GLY A 144 1.61 0.58 -20.17
N LYS A 145 2.03 -0.68 -19.99
CA LYS A 145 1.20 -1.88 -20.11
C LYS A 145 1.12 -2.61 -18.77
N VAL A 146 0.17 -3.54 -18.65
CA VAL A 146 0.06 -4.41 -17.46
C VAL A 146 1.38 -5.17 -17.28
N PRO A 147 2.10 -4.96 -16.16
CA PRO A 147 3.39 -5.59 -15.96
C PRO A 147 3.22 -7.10 -15.73
N THR A 148 4.17 -7.89 -16.24
CA THR A 148 4.21 -9.32 -15.95
C THR A 148 4.76 -9.55 -14.54
N GLY A 149 4.40 -10.67 -13.89
CA GLY A 149 4.93 -10.99 -12.56
C GLY A 149 6.46 -11.11 -12.50
N ARG A 150 7.13 -11.35 -13.63
CA ARG A 150 8.60 -11.29 -13.73
C ARG A 150 9.12 -9.86 -13.61
N ILE A 151 8.53 -8.93 -14.37
CA ILE A 151 8.89 -7.49 -14.30
C ILE A 151 8.68 -6.97 -12.87
N VAL A 152 7.53 -7.28 -12.26
CA VAL A 152 7.26 -6.87 -10.87
C VAL A 152 8.31 -7.45 -9.93
N LYS A 153 8.61 -8.75 -10.03
CA LYS A 153 9.65 -9.40 -9.21
C LYS A 153 11.02 -8.75 -9.40
N ASP A 154 11.42 -8.43 -10.62
CA ASP A 154 12.71 -7.80 -10.92
C ASP A 154 12.77 -6.37 -10.36
N VAL A 155 11.67 -5.62 -10.43
CA VAL A 155 11.58 -4.27 -9.83
C VAL A 155 11.64 -4.35 -8.30
N VAL A 156 10.92 -5.28 -7.68
CA VAL A 156 11.04 -5.56 -6.24
C VAL A 156 12.49 -5.87 -5.88
N GLN A 157 13.12 -6.78 -6.61
CA GLN A 157 14.51 -7.18 -6.36
C GLN A 157 15.49 -6.02 -6.52
N ARG A 158 15.33 -5.17 -7.55
CA ARG A 158 16.17 -3.98 -7.75
C ARG A 158 16.00 -2.95 -6.65
N ILE A 159 14.77 -2.76 -6.16
CA ILE A 159 14.49 -1.89 -5.02
C ILE A 159 15.17 -2.45 -3.77
N MET A 160 15.01 -3.75 -3.51
CA MET A 160 15.67 -4.46 -2.39
C MET A 160 17.21 -4.43 -2.47
N GLU A 161 17.79 -4.55 -3.66
CA GLU A 161 19.24 -4.52 -3.87
C GLU A 161 19.83 -3.12 -3.70
N ARG A 162 19.06 -2.09 -4.10
CA ARG A 162 19.42 -0.69 -3.88
C ARG A 162 19.37 -0.30 -2.41
N THR A 163 18.54 -0.97 -1.60
CA THR A 163 18.40 -0.77 -0.15
C THR A 163 19.19 -1.78 0.69
N LYS A 164 20.25 -2.41 0.15
CA LYS A 164 21.17 -3.35 0.85
C LYS A 164 21.92 -2.80 2.09
N VAL A 165 21.54 -1.64 2.62
CA VAL A 165 21.91 -1.28 3.99
C VAL A 165 20.85 -1.93 4.87
N PRO A 166 21.17 -3.01 5.63
CA PRO A 166 20.21 -3.59 6.56
C PRO A 166 19.69 -2.48 7.46
N ASN A 167 18.39 -2.48 7.76
CA ASN A 167 17.79 -1.47 8.61
C ASN A 167 18.62 -1.34 9.91
N THR A 168 19.36 -0.24 10.02
CA THR A 168 20.22 0.03 11.19
C THR A 168 19.44 0.67 12.33
N TYR A 169 18.18 1.05 12.10
CA TYR A 169 17.37 1.74 13.09
C TYR A 169 16.92 0.78 14.18
N GLN A 170 17.02 1.23 15.42
CA GLN A 170 16.57 0.49 16.58
C GLN A 170 15.25 1.04 17.11
N ILE A 171 14.45 0.17 17.74
CA ILE A 171 13.23 0.60 18.44
C ILE A 171 13.62 1.60 19.53
N GLY A 172 12.92 2.73 19.58
CA GLY A 172 13.20 3.86 20.48
C GLY A 172 14.19 4.89 19.92
N GLU A 173 14.76 4.65 18.73
CA GLU A 173 15.66 5.62 18.09
C GLU A 173 14.88 6.84 17.58
N VAL A 174 15.45 8.03 17.76
CA VAL A 174 14.86 9.29 17.30
C VAL A 174 15.40 9.65 15.91
N CYS A 175 14.48 9.84 14.97
CA CYS A 175 14.78 10.14 13.58
C CYS A 175 14.05 11.38 13.08
N GLN A 176 14.65 12.07 12.12
CA GLN A 176 14.06 13.16 11.36
C GLN A 176 13.41 12.64 10.08
N ILE A 177 12.23 13.18 9.75
CA ILE A 177 11.49 12.84 8.54
C ILE A 177 11.89 13.74 7.37
N LEU A 178 12.26 13.11 6.25
CA LEU A 178 12.66 13.74 4.99
C LEU A 178 11.57 13.56 3.92
N VAL A 179 10.96 14.65 3.47
CA VAL A 179 9.85 14.65 2.47
C VAL A 179 10.36 14.59 1.04
N LYS A 180 11.46 13.88 0.78
CA LYS A 180 11.93 13.71 -0.61
C LYS A 180 10.86 12.93 -1.38
N GLU A 181 10.11 13.60 -2.24
CA GLU A 181 9.17 13.01 -3.22
C GLU A 181 8.01 12.15 -2.67
N ASN A 182 7.71 12.19 -1.37
CA ASN A 182 6.57 11.47 -0.79
C ASN A 182 5.39 12.42 -0.53
N SER A 183 4.29 12.24 -1.27
CA SER A 183 3.06 13.04 -1.14
C SER A 183 2.29 12.81 0.16
N GLU A 184 2.47 11.68 0.82
CA GLU A 184 1.82 11.36 2.11
C GLU A 184 2.52 12.05 3.30
N LEU A 185 3.81 12.37 3.16
CA LEU A 185 4.58 13.11 4.17
C LEU A 185 4.47 14.63 4.01
N ARG A 186 3.52 15.12 3.21
CA ARG A 186 3.38 16.55 2.89
C ARG A 186 3.08 17.36 4.15
N GLY A 187 3.98 18.28 4.51
CA GLY A 187 3.91 19.08 5.74
C GLY A 187 4.63 18.47 6.96
N LYS A 188 5.09 17.22 6.86
CA LYS A 188 5.84 16.51 7.92
C LYS A 188 7.36 16.65 7.80
N GLY A 189 7.82 17.47 6.86
CA GLY A 189 9.25 17.66 6.61
C GLY A 189 9.93 18.37 7.74
N GLY A 190 11.01 17.76 8.22
CA GLY A 190 11.80 18.27 9.34
C GLY A 190 11.22 17.92 10.71
N CYS A 191 10.05 17.29 10.79
CA CYS A 191 9.55 16.76 12.05
C CYS A 191 10.43 15.61 12.53
N TRP A 192 10.56 15.47 13.84
CA TRP A 192 11.15 14.30 14.45
C TRP A 192 10.07 13.27 14.79
N GLY A 193 10.50 12.03 14.96
CA GLY A 193 9.67 10.95 15.46
C GLY A 193 10.52 9.82 16.01
N ILE A 194 9.87 8.90 16.72
CA ILE A 194 10.51 7.80 17.42
C ILE A 194 10.14 6.50 16.73
N VAL A 195 11.15 5.67 16.42
CA VAL A 195 10.92 4.35 15.83
C VAL A 195 10.17 3.47 16.83
N SER A 196 8.90 3.17 16.55
CA SER A 196 8.09 2.24 17.34
C SER A 196 8.28 0.80 16.88
N GLN A 197 8.51 0.59 15.59
CA GLN A 197 8.77 -0.72 15.00
C GLN A 197 9.78 -0.59 13.86
N ALA A 198 10.80 -1.45 13.87
CA ALA A 198 11.77 -1.55 12.78
C ALA A 198 11.39 -2.75 11.89
N ASN A 199 10.97 -2.48 10.65
CA ASN A 199 10.73 -3.50 9.62
C ASN A 199 11.97 -3.62 8.72
N GLU A 200 11.96 -4.57 7.79
CA GLU A 200 13.14 -4.84 6.95
C GLU A 200 13.55 -3.63 6.08
N PHE A 201 12.57 -2.83 5.62
CA PHE A 201 12.79 -1.70 4.69
C PHE A 201 12.07 -0.40 5.07
N SER A 202 11.42 -0.38 6.23
CA SER A 202 10.70 0.77 6.76
C SER A 202 10.78 0.77 8.27
N CYS A 203 10.51 1.92 8.87
CA CYS A 203 10.23 2.01 10.28
C CYS A 203 8.82 2.56 10.47
N THR A 204 8.07 1.97 11.38
CA THR A 204 6.92 2.67 11.96
C THR A 204 7.48 3.71 12.91
N VAL A 205 7.15 4.97 12.67
CA VAL A 205 7.63 6.11 13.43
C VAL A 205 6.44 6.80 14.09
N ARG A 206 6.50 6.93 15.41
CA ARG A 206 5.58 7.73 16.20
C ARG A 206 5.99 9.19 16.15
N MET A 207 5.11 10.03 15.65
CA MET A 207 5.25 11.48 15.55
C MET A 207 4.31 12.16 16.56
N TRP A 208 4.24 13.49 16.51
CA TRP A 208 3.40 14.30 17.40
C TRP A 208 1.88 14.14 17.18
N ASP A 209 1.45 13.60 16.04
CA ASP A 209 0.04 13.45 15.67
C ASP A 209 -0.39 12.02 15.34
N GLY A 210 0.52 11.04 15.45
CA GLY A 210 0.21 9.66 15.13
C GLY A 210 1.43 8.83 14.73
N GLU A 211 1.16 7.59 14.33
CA GLU A 211 2.18 6.65 13.85
C GLU A 211 2.12 6.51 12.33
N TYR A 212 3.29 6.52 11.70
CA TYR A 212 3.43 6.45 10.24
C TYR A 212 4.46 5.41 9.85
N ALA A 213 4.15 4.58 8.85
CA ALA A 213 5.15 3.74 8.20
C ALA A 213 5.97 4.60 7.23
N ILE A 214 7.28 4.66 7.44
CA ILE A 214 8.19 5.52 6.67
C ILE A 214 9.35 4.68 6.14
N GLY A 215 9.55 4.69 4.83
CA GLY A 215 10.69 4.01 4.19
C GLY A 215 12.04 4.58 4.62
N LEU A 216 13.07 3.74 4.71
CA LEU A 216 14.39 4.12 5.22
C LEU A 216 15.02 5.33 4.50
N GLN A 217 14.74 5.52 3.21
CA GLN A 217 15.24 6.68 2.45
C GLN A 217 14.68 8.03 2.91
N HIS A 218 13.57 8.02 3.65
CA HIS A 218 12.91 9.21 4.19
C HIS A 218 13.24 9.44 5.66
N LEU A 219 14.14 8.64 6.25
CA LEU A 219 14.56 8.76 7.64
C LEU A 219 16.01 9.23 7.71
N LYS A 220 16.29 10.06 8.72
CA LYS A 220 17.64 10.46 9.09
C LYS A 220 17.78 10.36 10.60
N SER A 221 18.66 9.49 11.10
CA SER A 221 18.90 9.38 12.54
C SER A 221 19.50 10.69 13.08
N TYR A 222 19.04 11.11 14.27
CA TYR A 222 19.70 12.18 15.02
C TYR A 222 20.95 11.69 15.76
N ASN A 223 21.14 10.37 15.89
CA ASN A 223 22.19 9.74 16.69
C ASN A 223 22.20 10.24 18.15
N TYR A 224 21.03 10.46 18.72
CA TYR A 224 20.88 10.82 20.13
C TYR A 224 21.38 9.71 21.05
N LEU A 225 21.91 10.11 22.20
CA LEU A 225 22.28 9.18 23.25
C LEU A 225 21.01 8.55 23.86
N PRO A 226 21.10 7.35 24.45
CA PRO A 226 19.93 6.68 25.04
C PRO A 226 19.15 7.55 26.03
N ALA A 227 19.83 8.39 26.81
CA ALA A 227 19.19 9.33 27.74
C ALA A 227 18.40 10.44 27.03
N GLU A 228 18.90 10.93 25.90
CA GLU A 228 18.23 11.95 25.08
C GLU A 228 17.04 11.34 24.32
N CYS A 229 17.17 10.09 23.85
CA CYS A 229 16.04 9.34 23.28
C CYS A 229 14.91 9.15 24.30
N GLU A 230 15.25 8.86 25.55
CA GLU A 230 14.28 8.73 26.63
C GLU A 230 13.54 10.06 26.89
N GLN A 231 14.26 11.19 26.91
CA GLN A 231 13.65 12.50 27.05
C GLN A 231 12.70 12.82 25.88
N MET A 232 13.12 12.55 24.65
CA MET A 232 12.28 12.72 23.47
C MET A 232 11.04 11.83 23.53
N ARG A 233 11.16 10.62 24.08
CA ARG A 233 10.03 9.71 24.30
C ARG A 233 9.01 10.29 25.27
N VAL A 234 9.47 10.81 26.41
CA VAL A 234 8.59 11.49 27.38
C VAL A 234 7.88 12.67 26.72
N ILE A 235 8.59 13.49 25.94
CA ILE A 235 7.99 14.62 25.22
C ILE A 235 6.95 14.13 24.19
N CYS A 236 7.26 13.06 23.45
CA CYS A 236 6.36 12.48 22.45
C CYS A 236 5.07 11.95 23.07
N ASP A 237 5.17 11.22 24.18
CA ASP A 237 4.02 10.64 24.88
C ASP A 237 3.13 11.74 25.45
N ARG A 238 3.73 12.81 26.02
CA ARG A 238 3.01 13.99 26.50
C ARG A 238 2.25 14.72 25.39
N ILE A 239 2.90 14.95 24.25
CA ILE A 239 2.25 15.60 23.10
C ILE A 239 1.09 14.76 22.57
N ASN A 240 1.28 13.43 22.43
CA ASN A 240 0.23 12.54 21.94
C ASN A 240 -0.93 12.40 22.92
N GLN A 241 -0.70 12.52 24.23
CA GLN A 241 -1.77 12.56 25.24
C GLN A 241 -2.66 13.80 25.06
N VAL A 242 -2.07 14.93 24.67
CA VAL A 242 -2.80 16.18 24.44
C VAL A 242 -3.46 16.18 23.06
N TYR A 243 -2.79 15.62 22.05
CA TYR A 243 -3.22 15.73 20.66
C TYR A 243 -4.59 15.09 20.39
N SER A 244 -5.48 15.86 19.78
CA SER A 244 -6.78 15.41 19.27
C SER A 244 -7.17 16.19 18.02
N SER A 245 -7.81 15.54 17.05
CA SER A 245 -8.25 16.15 15.79
C SER A 245 -9.30 17.26 15.98
N GLY A 246 -9.93 17.34 17.15
CA GLY A 246 -10.90 18.38 17.52
C GLY A 246 -10.33 19.61 18.22
N LEU A 247 -8.99 19.68 18.42
CA LEU A 247 -8.35 20.84 19.04
C LEU A 247 -8.38 22.09 18.15
N GLU A 248 -8.31 23.25 18.78
CA GLU A 248 -8.11 24.53 18.08
C GLU A 248 -6.84 24.52 17.22
N GLU A 249 -6.90 25.17 16.05
CA GLU A 249 -5.78 25.23 15.11
C GLU A 249 -4.51 25.82 15.74
N SER A 250 -4.67 26.80 16.63
CA SER A 250 -3.58 27.41 17.41
C SER A 250 -2.81 26.39 18.25
N VAL A 251 -3.53 25.50 18.94
CA VAL A 251 -2.96 24.43 19.77
C VAL A 251 -2.29 23.38 18.87
N GLN A 252 -2.94 23.00 17.77
CA GLN A 252 -2.34 22.06 16.81
C GLN A 252 -1.03 22.60 16.23
N LYS A 253 -0.97 23.90 15.88
CA LYS A 253 0.26 24.55 15.40
C LYS A 253 1.36 24.60 16.45
N PHE A 254 0.99 24.76 17.72
CA PHE A 254 1.94 24.69 18.83
C PHE A 254 2.50 23.26 18.96
N LEU A 255 1.66 22.23 18.98
CA LEU A 255 2.13 20.83 19.04
C LEU A 255 2.98 20.45 17.81
N GLU A 256 2.59 20.92 16.62
CA GLU A 256 3.39 20.76 15.39
C GLU A 256 4.78 21.40 15.54
N SER A 257 4.88 22.55 16.21
CA SER A 257 6.15 23.24 16.46
C SER A 257 7.06 22.45 17.40
N LEU A 258 6.48 21.81 18.44
CA LEU A 258 7.21 20.90 19.33
C LEU A 258 7.71 19.66 18.58
N GLY A 259 6.90 19.15 17.65
CA GLY A 259 7.25 18.05 16.76
C GLY A 259 8.36 18.37 15.73
N LYS A 260 8.80 19.63 15.61
CA LYS A 260 9.90 20.08 14.74
C LYS A 260 11.15 20.52 15.51
N LEU A 261 11.19 20.29 16.83
CA LEU A 261 12.35 20.59 17.64
C LEU A 261 13.56 19.74 17.24
N ASN A 262 14.74 20.36 17.19
CA ASN A 262 16.03 19.68 17.00
C ASN A 262 16.78 19.48 18.33
N ARG A 263 16.07 19.49 19.46
CA ARG A 263 16.62 19.38 20.82
C ARG A 263 15.81 18.37 21.63
N ALA A 264 16.49 17.69 22.56
CA ALA A 264 15.91 16.66 23.43
C ALA A 264 15.22 17.21 24.70
N TYR A 265 14.96 18.52 24.78
CA TYR A 265 14.36 19.15 25.95
C TYR A 265 13.40 20.26 25.57
N LEU A 266 12.42 20.50 26.45
CA LEU A 266 11.51 21.64 26.38
C LEU A 266 12.08 22.81 27.18
N THR A 267 11.83 24.03 26.73
CA THR A 267 12.09 25.24 27.52
C THR A 267 11.05 25.40 28.62
N ASP A 268 11.37 26.18 29.65
CA ASP A 268 10.45 26.45 30.77
C ASP A 268 9.08 26.97 30.31
N LEU A 269 9.03 27.73 29.22
CA LEU A 269 7.78 28.24 28.66
C LEU A 269 7.00 27.13 27.94
N GLU A 270 7.65 26.35 27.09
CA GLU A 270 7.02 25.23 26.38
C GLU A 270 6.49 24.18 27.37
N GLU A 271 7.25 23.88 28.42
CA GLU A 271 6.88 22.99 29.51
C GLU A 271 5.61 23.47 30.22
N LYS A 272 5.54 24.77 30.55
CA LYS A 272 4.36 25.37 31.19
C LYS A 272 3.14 25.34 30.28
N VAL A 273 3.31 25.68 29.00
CA VAL A 273 2.19 25.67 28.04
C VAL A 273 1.69 24.25 27.84
N LEU A 274 2.57 23.27 27.66
CA LEU A 274 2.19 21.86 27.51
C LEU A 274 1.48 21.33 28.76
N SER A 275 1.99 21.65 29.95
CA SER A 275 1.37 21.24 31.23
C SER A 275 -0.03 21.84 31.43
N LEU A 276 -0.24 23.08 30.99
CA LEU A 276 -1.57 23.70 31.01
C LEU A 276 -2.54 22.96 30.08
N LEU A 277 -2.10 22.65 28.86
CA LEU A 277 -2.92 21.88 27.90
C LEU A 277 -3.27 20.47 28.43
N GLU A 278 -2.30 19.78 29.05
CA GLU A 278 -2.52 18.48 29.71
C GLU A 278 -3.59 18.57 30.81
N SER A 279 -3.54 19.63 31.63
CA SER A 279 -4.50 19.83 32.73
C SER A 279 -5.92 20.11 32.24
N GLU A 280 -6.09 20.91 31.18
CA GLU A 280 -7.39 21.26 30.61
C GLU A 280 -8.08 20.07 29.95
N ILE A 281 -7.33 19.18 29.28
CA ILE A 281 -7.88 17.97 28.66
C ILE A 281 -8.32 16.98 29.74
N THR A 282 -7.49 16.77 30.76
CA THR A 282 -7.84 15.91 31.91
C THR A 282 -9.10 16.42 32.62
N HIS A 283 -9.27 17.75 32.72
CA HIS A 283 -10.46 18.36 33.30
C HIS A 283 -11.72 18.18 32.45
N LYS A 284 -11.61 18.19 31.12
CA LYS A 284 -12.73 17.94 30.20
C LYS A 284 -13.19 16.48 30.22
N GLU A 285 -12.27 15.52 30.32
CA GLU A 285 -12.61 14.09 30.39
C GLU A 285 -13.26 13.68 31.72
N ALA A 286 -12.93 14.36 32.83
CA ALA A 286 -13.51 14.08 34.13
C ALA A 286 -14.94 14.60 34.32
N TRP A 287 -15.44 15.45 33.41
CA TRP A 287 -16.74 16.14 33.53
C TRP A 287 -17.62 16.02 32.26
N GLY A 288 -17.24 15.15 31.31
CA GLY A 288 -18.04 14.76 30.14
C GLY A 288 -18.62 13.37 30.30
#